data_AF-A0A956XZ71-F1
#
_entry.id   AF-A0A956XZ71-F1
#
_cell.length_a   1.000
_cell.length_b   1.000
_cell.length_c   1.000
_cell.angle_alpha   90.00
_cell.angle_beta   90.00
_cell.angle_gamma   90.00
#
_symmetry.space_group_name_H-M   'P 1'
#
loop_
_entity.id
_entity.type
_entity.pdbx_description
1 polymer ?
#
loop_
_entity_poly.entity_id
_entity_poly.type
_entity_poly.pdbx_seq_one_letter_code
_entity_poly.pdbx_strand_id
1 'polypeptide(L)'
;MTTSNPTIRREVPVRREISLRMREALHGYAFILIWVVGFALFAAIPLYETFQYSLNQVSVTTGSIELSFVEWANYSRAILTDPNFIELLIGYTIETLVSVPIVLIFAMVGIGLRINLGKLLRTGSQALVFGIAVWAVQIAVVITIVWLSGALFS
;
A
#
# COMPACT_ATOMS: atom_id res chain seq x y z
N MET A 1 -47.31 67.93 8.50
CA MET A 1 -46.27 67.17 9.24
C MET A 1 -46.39 65.71 8.86
N THR A 2 -45.45 65.21 8.06
CA THR A 2 -45.40 63.85 7.53
C THR A 2 -44.56 62.97 8.46
N THR A 3 -45.19 62.03 9.17
CA THR A 3 -44.46 61.01 9.94
C THR A 3 -44.12 59.84 9.01
N SER A 4 -42.92 59.86 8.42
CA SER A 4 -42.37 58.74 7.67
C SER A 4 -41.99 57.61 8.63
N ASN A 5 -42.80 56.56 8.64
CA ASN A 5 -42.56 55.34 9.42
C ASN A 5 -41.38 54.56 8.82
N PRO A 6 -40.26 54.34 9.55
CA PRO A 6 -39.14 53.60 9.01
C PRO A 6 -39.47 52.10 9.02
N THR A 7 -39.67 51.51 7.85
CA THR A 7 -39.83 50.07 7.70
C THR A 7 -38.50 49.38 7.99
N ILE A 8 -38.36 48.85 9.21
CA ILE A 8 -37.22 48.00 9.60
C ILE A 8 -37.28 46.72 8.75
N ARG A 9 -36.53 46.68 7.65
CA ARG A 9 -36.30 45.44 6.89
C ARG A 9 -35.46 44.52 7.75
N ARG A 10 -36.09 43.52 8.35
CA ARG A 10 -35.37 42.40 8.97
C ARG A 10 -34.70 41.61 7.85
N GLU A 11 -33.38 41.68 7.78
CA GLU A 11 -32.59 40.82 6.91
C GLU A 11 -32.75 39.38 7.43
N VAL A 12 -33.48 38.55 6.68
CA VAL A 12 -33.63 37.12 7.00
C VAL A 12 -32.28 36.46 6.72
N PRO A 13 -31.62 35.83 7.70
CA PRO A 13 -30.34 35.18 7.46
C PRO A 13 -30.54 34.06 6.44
N VAL A 14 -29.98 34.23 5.25
CA VAL A 14 -29.99 33.21 4.20
C VAL A 14 -29.20 32.02 4.74
N ARG A 15 -29.91 30.98 5.18
CA ARG A 15 -29.30 29.72 5.60
C ARG A 15 -28.56 29.18 4.38
N ARG A 16 -27.22 29.08 4.45
CA ARG A 16 -26.43 28.39 3.43
C ARG A 16 -26.81 26.92 3.47
N GLU A 17 -27.82 26.56 2.70
CA GLU A 17 -28.13 25.17 2.43
C GLU A 17 -26.99 24.61 1.58
N ILE A 18 -26.21 23.73 2.21
CA ILE A 18 -25.16 22.99 1.55
C ILE A 18 -25.81 22.24 0.38
N SER A 19 -25.41 22.55 -0.85
CA SER A 19 -25.99 21.92 -2.04
C SER A 19 -25.79 20.40 -1.95
N LEU A 20 -26.73 19.62 -2.51
CA LEU A 20 -26.67 18.16 -2.50
C LEU A 20 -25.31 17.64 -3.01
N ARG A 21 -24.75 18.28 -4.03
CA ARG A 21 -23.40 17.96 -4.56
C ARG A 21 -22.28 18.13 -3.53
N MET A 22 -22.35 19.17 -2.69
CA MET A 22 -21.34 19.39 -1.64
C MET A 22 -21.49 18.36 -0.51
N ARG A 23 -22.72 17.92 -0.20
CA ARG A 23 -22.94 16.83 0.77
C ARG A 23 -22.37 15.52 0.26
N GLU A 24 -22.62 15.16 -0.99
CA GLU A 24 -22.07 13.95 -1.62
C GLU A 24 -20.55 13.97 -1.68
N ALA A 25 -19.96 15.11 -2.06
CA ALA A 25 -18.51 15.29 -2.08
C ALA A 25 -17.87 15.10 -0.70
N LEU A 26 -18.50 15.64 0.37
CA LEU A 26 -17.97 15.53 1.73
C LEU A 26 -17.94 14.06 2.22
N HIS A 27 -18.93 13.25 1.83
CA HIS A 27 -18.93 11.81 2.13
C HIS A 27 -17.84 11.07 1.36
N GLY A 28 -17.62 11.43 0.09
CA GLY A 28 -16.51 10.89 -0.70
C GLY A 28 -15.15 11.22 -0.10
N TYR A 29 -14.95 12.48 0.33
CA TYR A 29 -13.73 12.89 1.01
C TYR A 29 -13.55 12.19 2.36
N ALA A 30 -14.60 12.06 3.18
CA ALA A 30 -14.53 11.33 4.45
C ALA A 30 -14.13 9.86 4.25
N PHE A 31 -14.64 9.23 3.20
CA PHE A 31 -14.27 7.87 2.83
C PHE A 31 -12.81 7.76 2.40
N ILE A 32 -12.30 8.70 1.61
CA ILE A 32 -10.89 8.68 1.19
C ILE A 32 -9.96 9.04 2.37
N LEU A 33 -10.37 9.96 3.23
CA LEU A 33 -9.56 10.46 4.34
C LEU A 33 -9.16 9.33 5.29
N ILE A 34 -10.07 8.41 5.61
CA ILE A 34 -9.73 7.27 6.48
C ILE A 34 -8.65 6.37 5.85
N TRP A 35 -8.68 6.17 4.53
CA TRP A 35 -7.64 5.43 3.81
C TRP A 35 -6.32 6.18 3.76
N VAL A 36 -6.36 7.49 3.53
CA VAL A 36 -5.15 8.35 3.49
C VAL A 36 -4.47 8.37 4.85
N VAL A 37 -5.24 8.51 5.93
CA VAL A 37 -4.72 8.45 7.30
C VAL A 37 -4.10 7.09 7.59
N GLY A 38 -4.76 6.00 7.19
CA GLY A 38 -4.20 4.65 7.31
C GLY A 38 -2.88 4.49 6.55
N PHE A 39 -2.83 4.93 5.29
CA PHE A 39 -1.59 4.90 4.50
C PHE A 39 -0.47 5.73 5.14
N ALA A 40 -0.77 6.93 5.62
CA ALA A 40 0.21 7.77 6.27
C ALA A 40 0.82 7.09 7.52
N LEU A 41 -0.04 6.53 8.38
CA LEU A 41 0.39 5.91 9.64
C LEU A 41 1.13 4.58 9.43
N PHE A 42 0.66 3.73 8.53
CA PHE A 42 1.15 2.35 8.40
C PHE A 42 2.14 2.13 7.26
N ALA A 43 2.20 3.03 6.28
CA ALA A 43 3.14 2.91 5.16
C ALA A 43 4.13 4.09 5.12
N ALA A 44 3.65 5.32 5.14
CA ALA A 44 4.53 6.49 4.95
C ALA A 44 5.49 6.71 6.14
N ILE A 45 5.01 6.61 7.38
CA ILE A 45 5.85 6.73 8.57
C ILE A 45 6.96 5.67 8.60
N PRO A 46 6.68 4.35 8.52
CA PRO A 46 7.75 3.36 8.55
C PRO A 46 8.69 3.45 7.34
N LEU A 47 8.20 3.89 6.17
CA LEU A 47 9.05 4.14 5.00
C LEU A 47 10.01 5.32 5.21
N TYR A 48 9.55 6.37 5.89
CA TYR A 48 10.41 7.50 6.22
C TYR A 48 11.49 7.10 7.24
N GLU A 49 11.12 6.32 8.26
CA GLU A 49 12.06 5.75 9.22
C GLU A 49 13.12 4.87 8.55
N THR A 50 12.72 3.97 7.64
CA THR A 50 13.68 3.11 6.91
C THR A 50 14.61 3.91 6.02
N PHE A 51 14.12 4.99 5.40
CA PHE A 51 14.94 5.91 4.62
C PHE A 51 15.95 6.67 5.50
N GLN A 52 15.57 7.07 6.71
CA GLN A 52 16.51 7.67 7.65
C GLN A 52 17.55 6.66 8.13
N TYR A 53 17.16 5.42 8.41
CA TYR A 53 18.12 4.38 8.81
C TYR A 53 19.07 3.97 7.69
N SER A 54 18.67 4.04 6.43
CA SER A 54 19.57 3.68 5.33
C SER A 54 20.72 4.68 5.14
N LEU A 55 20.49 5.96 5.49
CA LEU A 55 21.49 7.04 5.44
C LEU A 55 22.34 7.16 6.72
N ASN A 56 21.91 6.52 7.81
CA ASN A 56 22.59 6.57 9.10
C ASN A 56 23.31 5.25 9.40
N GLN A 57 24.53 5.31 9.91
CA GLN A 57 25.20 4.15 10.47
C GLN A 57 24.73 3.96 11.92
N VAL A 58 23.93 2.92 12.12
CA VAL A 58 23.36 2.52 13.42
C VAL A 58 24.41 1.71 14.18
N SER A 59 25.12 2.36 15.10
CA SER A 59 26.06 1.68 16.00
C SER A 59 25.43 1.52 17.38
N VAL A 60 25.19 0.28 17.78
CA VAL A 60 24.65 -0.05 19.10
C VAL A 60 25.83 -0.23 20.05
N THR A 61 26.23 0.85 20.72
CA THR A 61 27.21 0.79 21.81
C THR A 61 26.47 0.97 23.14
N THR A 62 26.61 -0.05 24.00
CA THR A 62 26.22 -0.14 25.41
C THR A 62 25.20 0.90 25.90
N GLY A 63 23.92 0.73 25.51
CA GLY A 63 22.79 1.45 26.10
C GLY A 63 22.29 2.69 25.35
N SER A 64 23.01 3.17 24.32
CA SER A 64 22.55 4.27 23.46
C SER A 64 22.72 3.92 21.98
N ILE A 65 21.67 4.15 21.19
CA ILE A 65 21.73 4.07 19.73
C ILE A 65 22.37 5.38 19.25
N GLU A 66 23.65 5.34 18.88
CA GLU A 66 24.28 6.49 18.22
C GLU A 66 24.05 6.36 16.72
N LEU A 67 23.22 7.27 16.20
CA LEU A 67 23.00 7.46 14.77
C LEU A 67 24.10 8.40 14.25
N SER A 68 25.12 7.83 13.60
CA SER A 68 26.10 8.64 12.87
C SER A 68 25.59 8.85 11.45
N PHE A 69 25.43 10.11 11.03
CA PHE A 69 25.01 10.43 9.67
C PHE A 69 26.18 10.17 8.72
N VAL A 70 26.07 9.12 7.90
CA VAL A 70 27.14 8.62 7.03
C VAL A 70 26.74 8.75 5.55
N GLU A 71 25.68 9.49 5.27
CA GLU A 71 25.18 9.79 3.93
C GLU A 71 25.03 8.53 3.06
N TRP A 72 25.86 8.39 2.03
CA TRP A 72 25.83 7.29 1.07
C TRP A 72 26.87 6.19 1.35
N ALA A 73 27.70 6.32 2.38
CA ALA A 73 28.79 5.37 2.60
C ALA A 73 28.29 3.96 2.97
N ASN A 74 27.09 3.84 3.57
CA ASN A 74 26.43 2.55 3.79
C ASN A 74 26.07 1.86 2.48
N TYR A 75 25.56 2.61 1.50
CA TYR A 75 25.23 2.06 0.17
C TYR A 75 26.49 1.64 -0.58
N SER A 76 27.54 2.45 -0.56
CA SER A 76 28.82 2.11 -1.18
C SER A 76 29.45 0.86 -0.56
N ARG A 77 29.38 0.71 0.77
CA ARG A 77 29.89 -0.46 1.49
C ARG A 77 29.07 -1.71 1.19
N ALA A 78 27.74 -1.62 1.20
CA ALA A 78 26.86 -2.75 0.91
C ALA A 78 27.06 -3.27 -0.54
N ILE A 79 27.21 -2.37 -1.52
CA ILE A 79 27.33 -2.75 -2.93
C ILE A 79 28.73 -3.24 -3.30
N LEU A 80 29.78 -2.63 -2.75
CA LEU A 80 31.17 -2.89 -3.18
C LEU A 80 31.94 -3.82 -2.23
N THR A 81 31.52 -3.93 -0.98
CA THR A 81 32.28 -4.64 0.07
C THR A 81 31.58 -5.87 0.59
N ASP A 82 30.25 -5.99 0.44
CA ASP A 82 29.47 -7.14 0.89
C ASP A 82 29.05 -8.04 -0.28
N PRO A 83 29.70 -9.20 -0.49
CA PRO A 83 29.36 -10.13 -1.56
C PRO A 83 27.95 -10.71 -1.40
N ASN A 84 27.49 -10.89 -0.16
CA ASN A 84 26.19 -11.49 0.15
C ASN A 84 25.05 -10.55 -0.26
N PHE A 85 25.24 -9.24 -0.13
CA PHE A 85 24.23 -8.27 -0.53
C PHE A 85 23.92 -8.34 -2.03
N ILE A 86 24.94 -8.39 -2.88
CA ILE A 86 24.76 -8.46 -4.34
C ILE A 86 24.18 -9.81 -4.76
N GLU A 87 24.63 -10.91 -4.14
CA GLU A 87 24.10 -12.24 -4.40
C GLU A 87 22.60 -12.33 -4.07
N LEU A 88 22.21 -11.88 -2.87
CA LEU A 88 20.82 -11.81 -2.45
C LEU A 88 20.00 -10.88 -3.35
N LEU A 89 20.53 -9.71 -3.70
CA LEU A 89 19.84 -8.76 -4.57
C LEU A 89 19.53 -9.37 -5.94
N ILE A 90 20.51 -10.04 -6.56
CA ILE A 90 20.33 -10.71 -7.85
C ILE A 90 19.35 -11.88 -7.71
N GLY A 91 19.50 -12.70 -6.67
CA GLY A 91 18.61 -13.82 -6.37
C GLY A 91 17.15 -13.37 -6.26
N TYR A 92 16.87 -12.40 -5.39
CA TYR A 92 15.52 -11.84 -5.21
C TYR A 92 14.99 -11.14 -6.47
N THR A 93 15.87 -10.51 -7.26
CA THR A 93 15.46 -9.87 -8.52
C THR A 93 15.00 -10.90 -9.53
N ILE A 94 15.78 -11.97 -9.74
CA ILE A 94 15.41 -13.07 -10.64
C ILE A 94 14.13 -13.74 -10.16
N GLU A 95 14.04 -14.00 -8.85
CA GLU A 95 12.86 -14.58 -8.21
C GLU A 95 11.61 -13.77 -8.50
N THR A 96 11.67 -12.46 -8.23
CA THR A 96 10.54 -11.53 -8.43
C THR A 96 10.18 -11.44 -9.91
N LEU A 97 11.18 -11.37 -10.80
CA LEU A 97 10.98 -11.27 -12.24
C LEU A 97 10.29 -12.50 -12.83
N VAL A 98 10.51 -13.69 -12.27
CA VAL A 98 9.84 -14.94 -12.66
C VAL A 98 8.47 -15.07 -12.00
N SER A 99 8.36 -14.72 -10.72
CA SER A 99 7.13 -14.85 -9.94
C SER A 99 6.02 -13.91 -10.44
N VAL A 100 6.35 -12.66 -10.77
CA VAL A 100 5.35 -11.65 -11.19
C VAL A 100 4.56 -12.11 -12.43
N PRO A 101 5.18 -12.51 -13.56
CA PRO A 101 4.44 -13.02 -14.72
C PRO A 101 3.58 -14.25 -14.41
N ILE A 102 4.07 -15.17 -13.58
CA ILE A 102 3.33 -16.38 -13.19
C ILE A 102 2.05 -15.99 -12.42
N VAL A 103 2.17 -15.10 -11.44
CA VAL A 103 1.04 -14.57 -10.67
C VAL A 103 0.05 -13.87 -11.58
N LEU A 104 0.52 -13.08 -12.55
CA LEU A 104 -0.33 -12.40 -13.53
C LEU A 104 -1.09 -13.38 -14.42
N ILE A 105 -0.45 -14.45 -14.90
CA ILE A 105 -1.11 -15.49 -15.70
C ILE A 105 -2.21 -16.16 -14.89
N PHE A 106 -1.94 -16.56 -13.65
CA PHE A 106 -2.96 -17.16 -12.78
C PHE A 106 -4.10 -16.20 -12.46
N ALA A 107 -3.80 -14.93 -12.22
CA ALA A 107 -4.83 -13.90 -12.00
C ALA A 107 -5.70 -13.69 -13.25
N MET A 108 -5.09 -13.55 -14.43
CA MET A 108 -5.79 -13.36 -15.70
C MET A 108 -6.64 -14.57 -16.08
N VAL A 109 -6.09 -15.79 -15.99
CA VAL A 109 -6.83 -17.03 -16.24
C VAL A 109 -7.97 -17.18 -15.25
N GLY A 110 -7.76 -16.82 -13.98
CA GLY A 110 -8.82 -16.93 -12.98
C GLY A 110 -10.00 -15.98 -13.22
N ILE A 111 -9.71 -14.73 -13.58
CA ILE A 111 -10.74 -13.76 -13.97
C ILE A 111 -11.42 -14.20 -15.26
N GLY A 112 -10.67 -14.67 -16.26
CA GLY A 112 -11.19 -15.16 -17.53
C GLY A 112 -12.10 -16.38 -17.38
N LEU A 113 -11.73 -17.34 -16.52
CA LEU A 113 -12.52 -18.52 -16.20
C LEU A 113 -13.85 -18.13 -15.54
N ARG A 114 -13.84 -17.16 -14.61
CA ARG A 114 -15.05 -16.62 -13.98
C ARG A 114 -15.99 -15.98 -15.02
N ILE A 115 -15.45 -15.25 -15.99
CA ILE A 115 -16.25 -14.57 -17.01
C ILE A 115 -16.84 -15.58 -18.00
N ASN A 116 -16.07 -16.60 -18.41
CA ASN A 116 -16.51 -17.57 -19.40
C ASN A 116 -17.51 -18.60 -18.84
N LEU A 117 -17.31 -19.10 -17.62
CA LEU A 117 -18.25 -20.04 -16.97
C LEU A 117 -19.43 -19.29 -16.33
N GLY A 118 -20.15 -18.48 -17.11
CA GLY A 118 -21.24 -17.58 -16.67
C GLY A 118 -22.39 -18.18 -15.82
N LYS A 119 -22.30 -19.45 -15.42
CA LYS A 119 -23.21 -20.15 -14.49
C LYS A 119 -22.56 -20.71 -13.21
N LEU A 120 -21.23 -20.78 -13.08
CA LEU A 120 -20.59 -21.55 -12.01
C LEU A 120 -20.55 -20.83 -10.64
N LEU A 121 -20.57 -19.50 -10.59
CA LEU A 121 -20.37 -18.73 -9.34
C LEU A 121 -21.46 -17.66 -9.12
N ARG A 122 -22.74 -18.06 -9.09
CA ARG A 122 -23.88 -17.13 -8.93
C ARG A 122 -24.02 -16.58 -7.50
N THR A 123 -23.30 -17.17 -6.55
CA THR A 123 -23.36 -16.86 -5.11
C THR A 123 -22.01 -16.30 -4.64
N GLY A 124 -22.02 -15.21 -3.84
CA GLY A 124 -20.79 -14.57 -3.33
C GLY A 124 -19.82 -15.52 -2.60
N SER A 125 -20.33 -16.59 -2.00
CA SER A 125 -19.52 -17.64 -1.36
C SER A 125 -18.61 -18.39 -2.34
N GLN A 126 -19.04 -18.58 -3.57
CA GLN A 126 -18.27 -19.28 -4.59
C GLN A 126 -17.14 -18.41 -5.16
N ALA A 127 -17.34 -17.09 -5.26
CA ALA A 127 -16.27 -16.15 -5.60
C ALA A 127 -15.21 -16.08 -4.48
N LEU A 128 -15.64 -16.17 -3.21
CA LEU A 128 -14.74 -16.26 -2.07
C LEU A 128 -13.88 -17.52 -2.12
N VAL A 129 -14.49 -18.69 -2.32
CA VAL A 129 -13.76 -19.98 -2.43
C VAL A 129 -12.77 -19.96 -3.59
N PHE A 130 -13.16 -19.38 -4.73
CA PHE A 130 -12.27 -19.22 -5.87
C PHE A 130 -11.09 -18.27 -5.57
N GLY A 131 -11.37 -17.12 -4.95
CA GLY A 131 -10.33 -16.18 -4.51
C GLY A 131 -9.35 -16.82 -3.53
N ILE A 132 -9.86 -17.58 -2.55
CA ILE A 132 -9.04 -18.34 -1.60
C ILE A 132 -8.21 -19.40 -2.33
N ALA A 133 -8.78 -20.12 -3.29
CA ALA A 133 -8.05 -21.14 -4.05
C ALA A 133 -6.90 -20.53 -4.87
N VAL A 134 -7.15 -19.40 -5.55
CA VAL A 134 -6.10 -18.66 -6.28
C VAL A 134 -5.02 -18.17 -5.30
N TRP A 135 -5.42 -17.65 -4.14
CA TRP A 135 -4.51 -17.16 -3.13
C TRP A 135 -3.65 -18.28 -2.51
N ALA A 136 -4.25 -19.46 -2.27
CA ALA A 136 -3.55 -20.63 -1.80
C ALA A 136 -2.50 -21.14 -2.80
N VAL A 137 -2.82 -21.12 -4.11
CA VAL A 137 -1.85 -21.45 -5.17
C VAL A 137 -0.71 -20.44 -5.20
N GLN A 138 -1.01 -19.15 -5.08
CA GLN A 138 0.03 -18.10 -5.01
C GLN A 138 0.96 -18.31 -3.80
N ILE A 139 0.40 -18.59 -2.63
CA ILE A 139 1.18 -18.88 -1.41
C ILE A 139 2.05 -20.12 -1.60
N ALA A 140 1.50 -21.20 -2.14
CA ALA A 140 2.24 -22.43 -2.37
C ALA A 140 3.42 -22.20 -3.34
N VAL A 141 3.19 -21.44 -4.42
CA VAL A 141 4.25 -21.08 -5.39
C VAL A 141 5.35 -20.26 -4.69
N VAL A 142 4.99 -19.21 -3.94
CA VAL A 142 5.95 -18.37 -3.22
C VAL A 142 6.75 -19.20 -2.21
N ILE A 143 6.09 -20.01 -1.39
CA ILE A 143 6.77 -20.87 -0.41
C ILE A 143 7.73 -21.84 -1.12
N THR A 144 7.31 -22.44 -2.24
CA THR A 144 8.15 -23.38 -2.99
C THR A 144 9.39 -22.71 -3.54
N ILE A 145 9.25 -21.49 -4.08
CA ILE A 145 10.36 -20.70 -4.61
C ILE A 145 11.32 -20.31 -3.48
N VAL A 146 10.82 -19.81 -2.35
CA VAL A 146 11.63 -19.47 -1.18
C VAL A 146 12.37 -20.70 -0.66
N TRP A 147 11.71 -21.86 -0.57
CA TRP A 147 12.32 -23.11 -0.11
C TRP A 147 13.39 -23.64 -1.09
N LEU A 148 13.13 -23.55 -2.40
CA LEU A 148 14.10 -23.88 -3.44
C LEU A 148 15.31 -22.95 -3.42
N SER A 149 15.11 -21.64 -3.23
CA SER A 149 16.22 -20.69 -3.09
C SER A 149 17.05 -21.01 -1.84
N GLY A 150 16.42 -21.19 -0.68
CA GLY A 150 17.11 -21.55 0.56
C GLY A 150 17.86 -22.89 0.50
N ALA A 151 17.40 -23.85 -0.31
CA ALA A 151 18.07 -25.13 -0.54
C ALA A 151 19.18 -25.06 -1.60
N LEU A 152 19.17 -24.05 -2.48
CA LEU A 152 20.20 -23.81 -3.50
C LEU A 152 21.33 -22.89 -3.02
N PHE A 153 21.08 -22.08 -1.98
CA PHE A 153 22.04 -21.13 -1.39
C PHE A 153 22.54 -21.54 0.02
N SER A 154 22.35 -22.81 0.44
CA SER A 154 22.89 -23.38 1.69
C SER A 154 24.20 -24.14 1.50
#